data_AF-A0A0S8ECY4-F1
#
_entry.id   AF-A0A0S8ECY4-F1
#
_cell.length_a   1.000
_cell.length_b   1.000
_cell.length_c   1.000
_cell.angle_alpha   90.00
_cell.angle_beta   90.00
_cell.angle_gamma   90.00
#
_symmetry.space_group_name_H-M   'P 1'
#
loop_
_entity.id
_entity.type
_entity.pdbx_description
1 polymer ?
#
loop_
_entity_poly.entity_id
_entity_poly.type
_entity_poly.pdbx_seq_one_letter_code
_entity_poly.pdbx_strand_id
1 'polypeptide(L)'
;SATHPGVACVWARKKIETLGNQAVYDSNPDLAGEIKQVALEYGLMSSYTAFVAVDSSRKTEGDHGITVAVPVPVPDGVRYETTVQN
;
A
#
# COMPACT_ATOMS: atom_id res chain seq x y z
N SER A 1 0.80 1.22 -38.27
CA SER A 1 1.10 0.01 -37.49
C SER A 1 0.22 -0.01 -36.26
N ALA A 2 -0.62 -1.02 -36.09
CA ALA A 2 -1.51 -1.13 -34.93
C ALA A 2 -0.67 -1.55 -33.71
N THR A 3 -0.20 -0.58 -32.93
CA THR A 3 0.46 -0.86 -31.64
C THR A 3 -0.61 -1.31 -30.67
N HIS A 4 -0.65 -2.59 -30.31
CA HIS A 4 -1.60 -3.15 -29.34
C HIS A 4 -1.04 -3.00 -27.92
N PRO A 5 -1.43 -1.97 -27.14
CA PRO A 5 -0.77 -1.67 -25.86
C PRO A 5 -1.02 -2.78 -24.83
N GLY A 6 -2.15 -3.47 -24.94
CA GLY A 6 -2.49 -4.59 -24.06
C GLY A 6 -1.52 -5.78 -24.16
N VAL A 7 -0.99 -6.06 -25.35
CA VAL A 7 -0.03 -7.18 -25.53
C VAL A 7 1.26 -6.90 -24.77
N ALA A 8 1.72 -5.65 -24.76
CA ALA A 8 2.94 -5.25 -24.06
C ALA A 8 2.76 -5.35 -22.53
N CYS A 9 1.61 -4.94 -21.98
CA CYS A 9 1.31 -5.11 -20.56
C CYS A 9 1.19 -6.58 -20.13
N VAL A 10 0.62 -7.45 -20.97
CA VAL A 10 0.55 -8.90 -20.70
C VAL A 10 1.95 -9.51 -20.66
N TRP A 11 2.80 -9.17 -21.63
CA TRP A 11 4.20 -9.60 -21.63
C TRP A 11 4.95 -9.12 -20.38
N ALA A 12 4.79 -7.84 -20.01
CA ALA A 12 5.47 -7.26 -18.86
C ALA A 12 5.08 -7.95 -17.53
N ARG A 13 3.79 -8.26 -17.34
CA ARG A 13 3.34 -9.06 -16.19
C ARG A 13 3.99 -10.45 -16.17
N LYS A 14 4.07 -11.11 -17.31
CA LYS A 14 4.70 -12.44 -17.39
C LYS A 14 6.20 -12.38 -17.08
N LYS A 15 6.89 -11.33 -17.55
CA LYS A 15 8.31 -11.09 -17.22
C LYS A 15 8.52 -10.89 -15.72
N ILE A 16 7.67 -10.10 -15.06
CA ILE A 16 7.71 -9.90 -13.61
C ILE A 16 7.51 -11.22 -12.86
N GLU A 17 6.56 -12.06 -13.30
CA GLU A 17 6.33 -13.39 -12.73
C GLU A 17 7.58 -14.29 -12.86
N THR A 18 8.20 -14.32 -14.04
CA THR A 18 9.41 -15.11 -14.28
C THR A 18 10.57 -14.66 -13.39
N LEU A 19 10.83 -13.36 -13.31
CA LEU A 19 11.89 -12.80 -12.46
C LEU A 19 11.60 -13.03 -10.97
N GLY A 20 10.34 -12.91 -10.56
CA GLY A 20 9.90 -13.18 -9.19
C GLY A 20 10.09 -14.64 -8.80
N ASN A 21 9.78 -15.57 -9.70
CA ASN A 21 10.04 -16.99 -9.50
C ASN A 21 11.55 -17.28 -9.42
N GLN A 22 12.37 -16.60 -10.23
CA GLN A 22 13.83 -16.74 -10.19
C GLN A 22 14.39 -16.28 -8.84
N ALA A 23 13.91 -15.16 -8.31
CA ALA A 23 14.35 -14.60 -7.03
C ALA A 23 14.07 -15.51 -5.82
N VAL A 24 13.27 -16.57 -5.97
CA VAL A 24 13.04 -17.57 -4.91
C VAL A 24 14.27 -18.45 -4.67
N TYR A 25 15.04 -18.76 -5.72
CA TYR A 25 16.18 -19.69 -5.64
C TYR A 25 17.51 -19.06 -6.05
N ASP A 26 17.49 -17.91 -6.73
CA ASP A 26 18.66 -17.14 -7.12
C ASP A 26 18.79 -15.90 -6.22
N SER A 27 19.96 -15.76 -5.56
CA SER A 27 20.26 -14.62 -4.68
C SER A 27 20.86 -13.44 -5.43
N ASN A 28 20.78 -13.41 -6.76
CA ASN A 28 21.21 -12.29 -7.57
C ASN A 28 20.51 -10.99 -7.13
N PRO A 29 21.25 -9.99 -6.61
CA PRO A 29 20.67 -8.75 -6.11
C PRO A 29 20.01 -7.90 -7.21
N ASP A 30 20.36 -8.13 -8.49
CA ASP A 30 19.87 -7.32 -9.60
C ASP A 30 18.41 -7.63 -9.97
N LEU A 31 17.90 -8.83 -9.60
CA LEU A 31 16.53 -9.26 -9.94
C LEU A 31 15.46 -8.29 -9.40
N ALA A 32 15.64 -7.78 -8.18
CA ALA A 32 14.75 -6.78 -7.60
C ALA A 32 14.77 -5.47 -8.40
N GLY A 33 15.94 -5.09 -8.91
CA GLY A 33 16.11 -3.92 -9.77
C GLY A 33 15.38 -4.08 -11.10
N GLU A 34 15.53 -5.24 -11.75
CA GLU A 34 14.87 -5.55 -13.01
C GLU A 34 13.34 -5.58 -12.88
N ILE A 35 12.81 -6.23 -11.84
CA ILE A 35 11.37 -6.28 -11.59
C ILE A 35 10.81 -4.86 -11.41
N LYS A 36 11.50 -4.03 -10.61
CA LYS A 36 11.12 -2.63 -10.40
C LYS A 36 11.12 -1.84 -11.71
N GLN A 37 12.15 -2.00 -12.55
CA GLN A 37 12.24 -1.28 -13.83
C GLN A 37 11.08 -1.64 -14.75
N VAL A 38 10.81 -2.93 -14.96
CA VAL A 38 9.68 -3.39 -15.80
C VAL A 38 8.35 -2.91 -15.23
N ALA A 39 8.17 -2.98 -13.91
CA ALA A 39 6.95 -2.53 -13.26
C ALA A 39 6.72 -1.01 -13.45
N LEU A 40 7.76 -0.20 -13.33
CA LEU A 40 7.66 1.26 -13.52
C LEU A 40 7.42 1.63 -14.99
N GLU A 41 8.13 1.00 -15.93
CA GLU A 41 8.00 1.25 -17.37
C GLU A 41 6.58 1.01 -17.88
N TYR A 42 5.91 -0.03 -17.38
CA TYR A 42 4.56 -0.42 -17.79
C TYR A 42 3.46 0.00 -16.82
N GLY A 43 3.78 0.72 -15.74
CA GLY A 43 2.80 1.15 -14.73
C GLY A 43 2.09 -0.03 -14.04
N LEU A 44 2.83 -1.08 -13.68
CA LEU A 44 2.32 -2.30 -13.06
C LEU A 44 2.63 -2.34 -11.56
N MET A 45 1.72 -2.97 -10.81
CA MET A 45 1.94 -3.31 -9.40
C MET A 45 2.86 -4.52 -9.27
N SER A 46 3.77 -4.48 -8.30
CA SER A 46 4.74 -5.53 -7.98
C SER A 46 5.11 -5.43 -6.51
N SER A 47 5.94 -6.36 -6.00
CA SER A 47 6.50 -6.25 -4.64
C SER A 47 7.38 -5.00 -4.43
N TYR A 48 7.71 -4.28 -5.50
CA TYR A 48 8.60 -3.11 -5.49
C TYR A 48 7.93 -1.82 -5.98
N THR A 49 6.61 -1.82 -6.22
CA THR A 49 5.86 -0.64 -6.66
C THR A 49 4.54 -0.49 -5.89
N ALA A 50 4.11 0.75 -5.66
CA ALA A 50 2.86 1.08 -4.98
C ALA A 50 2.15 2.23 -5.69
N PHE A 51 0.82 2.22 -5.69
CA PHE A 51 0.01 3.34 -6.19
C PHE A 51 -0.34 4.26 -5.02
N VAL A 52 0.12 5.51 -5.11
CA VAL A 52 -0.17 6.55 -4.12
C VAL A 52 -1.02 7.62 -4.80
N ALA A 53 -2.27 7.76 -4.35
CA ALA A 53 -3.12 8.86 -4.76
C ALA A 53 -2.83 10.06 -3.84
N VAL A 54 -2.27 11.13 -4.40
CA VAL A 54 -2.00 12.37 -3.67
C VAL A 54 -3.14 13.34 -3.96
N ASP A 55 -3.84 13.76 -2.91
CA ASP A 55 -4.75 14.90 -2.98
C ASP A 55 -3.98 16.18 -2.60
N SER A 56 -4.04 17.19 -3.46
CA SER A 56 -3.39 18.49 -3.23
C SER A 56 -4.22 19.42 -2.33
N SER A 57 -5.48 19.06 -2.05
CA SER A 57 -6.43 19.87 -1.28
C SER A 57 -6.13 19.93 0.22
N ARG A 58 -5.37 18.96 0.76
CA ARG A 58 -5.05 18.88 2.18
C ARG A 58 -3.69 18.24 2.43
N LYS A 59 -2.76 18.99 3.01
CA LYS A 59 -1.61 18.39 3.71
C LYS A 59 -2.14 17.81 5.02
N THR A 60 -1.79 16.58 5.37
CA THR A 60 -1.99 16.07 6.73
C THR A 60 -1.16 16.96 7.66
N GLU A 61 -1.79 17.82 8.45
CA GLU A 61 -1.09 18.57 9.49
C GLU A 61 -0.81 17.62 10.66
N GLY A 62 0.46 17.50 11.05
CA GLY A 62 0.88 16.81 12.27
C GLY A 62 2.12 15.92 12.11
N ASP A 63 3.09 16.13 12.99
CA ASP A 63 4.16 15.17 13.35
C ASP A 63 3.64 13.99 14.20
N HIS A 64 2.42 14.11 14.71
CA HIS A 64 1.75 13.17 15.61
C HIS A 64 0.28 12.95 15.23
N GLY A 65 -0.29 11.82 15.64
CA GLY A 65 -1.68 11.46 15.36
C GLY A 65 -2.68 12.37 16.10
N ILE A 66 -3.83 12.63 15.47
CA ILE A 66 -4.92 13.39 16.08
C ILE A 66 -5.76 12.42 16.94
N THR A 67 -5.80 12.65 18.25
CA THR A 67 -6.72 11.93 19.13
C THR A 67 -8.14 12.45 18.90
N VAL A 68 -9.01 11.60 18.37
CA VAL A 68 -10.45 11.88 18.26
C VAL A 68 -11.15 11.19 19.41
N ALA A 69 -11.84 11.97 20.25
CA ALA A 69 -12.68 11.42 21.30
C ALA A 69 -13.90 10.75 20.66
N VAL A 70 -13.95 9.41 20.73
CA VAL A 70 -15.13 8.64 20.32
C VAL A 70 -16.05 8.53 21.54
N PRO A 71 -17.29 9.05 21.47
CA PRO A 71 -18.25 8.82 22.54
C PRO A 71 -18.57 7.33 22.62
N VAL A 72 -18.27 6.72 23.77
CA VAL A 72 -18.66 5.35 24.07
C VAL A 72 -20.12 5.37 24.51
N PRO A 73 -21.02 4.61 23.88
CA PRO A 73 -22.38 4.46 24.38
C PRO A 73 -22.32 3.80 25.75
N VAL A 74 -22.82 4.49 26.77
CA VAL A 74 -23.10 3.87 28.08
C VAL A 74 -24.34 2.99 27.92
N PRO A 75 -24.27 1.68 28.22
CA PRO A 75 -25.44 0.81 28.23
C PRO A 75 -26.45 1.31 29.27
N ASP A 76 -27.74 1.24 28.94
CA ASP A 76 -28.82 1.53 29.90
C ASP A 76 -28.67 0.64 31.14
N GLY A 77 -28.35 1.25 32.28
CA GLY A 77 -28.24 0.54 33.57
C GLY A 77 -27.05 0.90 34.46
N VAL A 78 -26.11 1.74 34.03
CA VAL A 78 -25.00 2.19 34.90
C VAL A 78 -25.45 3.32 35.85
N ARG A 79 -25.40 3.06 37.16
CA ARG A 79 -25.71 4.02 38.24
C ARG A 79 -24.45 4.80 38.64
N TYR A 80 -24.58 6.12 38.81
CA TYR A 80 -23.52 7.08 39.12
C TYR A 80 -23.04 7.11 40.60
N GLU A 81 -23.00 5.99 41.31
CA GLU A 81 -22.54 6.00 42.71
C GLU A 81 -21.44 4.99 42.95
N THR A 82 -20.22 5.38 42.60
CA THR A 82 -19.09 5.25 43.53
C THR A 82 -18.10 6.35 43.16
N THR A 83 -18.32 7.54 43.71
CA THR A 83 -17.26 8.52 43.88
C THR A 83 -16.20 7.83 44.73
N VAL A 84 -15.06 7.45 44.12
CA VAL A 84 -13.86 7.16 44.88
C VAL A 84 -13.42 8.51 45.45
N GLN A 85 -13.82 8.78 46.69
CA GLN A 85 -13.16 9.79 47.50
C GLN A 85 -11.72 9.33 47.73
N ASN A 86 -10.82 10.29 47.56
CA ASN A 86 -9.38 10.21 47.84
C ASN A 86 -9.09 9.59 49.21
#